data_AF-A0A1V4RV60-F1
#
_entry.id   AF-A0A1V4RV60-F1
#
_cell.length_a   1.000
_cell.length_b   1.000
_cell.length_c   1.000
_cell.angle_alpha   90.00
_cell.angle_beta   90.00
_cell.angle_gamma   90.00
#
_symmetry.space_group_name_H-M   'P 1'
#
loop_
_entity.id
_entity.type
_entity.pdbx_description
1 polymer ?
#
loop_
_entity_poly.entity_id
_entity_poly.type
_entity_poly.pdbx_seq_one_letter_code
_entity_poly.pdbx_strand_id
1 'polypeptide(L)'
;KTPRGNHIWDEIKLRTPVIGTIYMKMAMSRFGRTLGSLLQSGVPPLTALQIVRNIVNNTLIAEVIDNAMEEIEAGASLATSLAQSRWFPPIVIQMISVGEQSGELEKMLDKVAEVYERETEAKIMAMTSMLEPVMILVMGVVVGFIVISILLPIFEMNQMIR
;
A
#
# COMPACT_ATOMS: atom_id res chain seq x y z
N LYS A 1 -10.28 20.65 0.28
CA LYS A 1 -9.63 19.60 1.13
C LYS A 1 -8.22 20.10 1.45
N THR A 2 -7.85 20.22 2.72
CA THR A 2 -6.61 20.92 3.14
C THR A 2 -5.36 20.05 2.90
N PRO A 3 -4.29 20.58 2.27
CA PRO A 3 -3.06 19.82 1.94
C PRO A 3 -2.38 19.18 3.16
N ARG A 4 -2.39 19.87 4.31
CA ARG A 4 -1.80 19.38 5.57
C ARG A 4 -2.52 18.18 6.17
N GLY A 5 -3.83 18.05 5.95
CA GLY A 5 -4.60 16.91 6.46
C GLY A 5 -4.18 15.62 5.77
N ASN A 6 -3.97 15.65 4.45
CA ASN A 6 -3.59 14.48 3.67
C ASN A 6 -2.20 13.94 4.07
N HIS A 7 -1.23 14.81 4.35
CA HIS A 7 0.10 14.37 4.81
C HIS A 7 0.04 13.58 6.12
N ILE A 8 -0.70 14.09 7.11
CA ILE A 8 -0.82 13.44 8.42
C ILE A 8 -1.60 12.12 8.31
N TRP A 9 -2.68 12.10 7.51
CA TRP A 9 -3.47 10.89 7.28
C TRP A 9 -2.69 9.81 6.53
N ASP A 10 -1.86 10.20 5.55
CA ASP A 10 -1.04 9.27 4.78
C ASP A 10 0.12 8.73 5.64
N GLU A 11 0.73 9.56 6.50
CA GLU A 11 1.76 9.15 7.45
C GLU A 11 1.21 8.19 8.52
N ILE A 12 0.02 8.46 9.06
CA ILE A 12 -0.65 7.59 10.04
C ILE A 12 -1.04 6.24 9.41
N LYS A 13 -1.58 6.25 8.19
CA LYS A 13 -1.89 5.01 7.46
C LYS A 13 -0.64 4.18 7.23
N LEU A 14 0.49 4.80 6.90
CA LEU A 14 1.77 4.11 6.74
C LEU A 14 2.34 3.54 8.06
N ARG A 15 2.07 4.19 9.19
CA ARG A 15 2.49 3.71 10.52
C ARG A 15 1.64 2.56 11.06
N THR A 16 0.44 2.32 10.54
CA THR A 16 -0.31 1.09 10.85
C THR A 16 0.28 -0.07 10.02
N PRO A 17 0.94 -1.07 10.64
CA PRO A 17 1.82 -2.00 9.92
C PRO A 17 1.12 -2.82 8.82
N VAL A 18 -0.18 -3.07 8.99
CA VAL A 18 -0.96 -3.92 8.06
C VAL A 18 -1.57 -3.12 6.92
N ILE A 19 -2.05 -1.90 7.17
CA ILE A 19 -2.75 -1.10 6.16
C ILE A 19 -1.75 -0.30 5.33
N GLY A 20 -0.72 0.27 5.96
CA GLY A 20 0.31 1.06 5.28
C GLY A 20 1.04 0.29 4.18
N THR A 21 1.36 -0.98 4.45
CA THR A 21 2.03 -1.85 3.49
C THR A 21 1.16 -2.14 2.27
N ILE A 22 -0.17 -2.27 2.42
CA ILE A 22 -1.10 -2.47 1.30
C ILE A 22 -1.19 -1.23 0.41
N TYR A 23 -1.32 -0.04 1.01
CA TYR A 23 -1.35 1.21 0.25
C TYR A 23 -0.05 1.44 -0.52
N MET A 24 1.09 1.11 0.08
CA MET A 24 2.38 1.16 -0.60
C MET A 24 2.43 0.19 -1.79
N LYS A 25 2.04 -1.07 -1.60
CA LYS A 25 2.01 -2.07 -2.68
C LYS A 25 1.07 -1.67 -3.82
N MET A 26 -0.13 -1.17 -3.51
CA MET A 26 -1.05 -0.64 -4.50
C MET A 26 -0.46 0.55 -5.28
N ALA A 27 0.29 1.41 -4.60
CA ALA A 27 0.93 2.54 -5.24
C ALA A 27 2.06 2.10 -6.18
N MET A 28 2.90 1.14 -5.77
CA MET A 28 3.94 0.57 -6.63
C MET A 28 3.35 -0.17 -7.85
N SER A 29 2.24 -0.89 -7.66
CA SER A 29 1.48 -1.51 -8.76
C SER A 29 1.00 -0.45 -9.77
N ARG A 30 0.32 0.60 -9.29
CA ARG A 30 -0.15 1.71 -10.15
C ARG A 30 1.01 2.42 -10.85
N PHE A 31 2.11 2.66 -10.14
CA PHE A 31 3.32 3.26 -10.68
C PHE A 31 3.86 2.42 -11.85
N GLY A 32 4.16 1.14 -11.61
CA GLY A 32 4.70 0.24 -12.63
C GLY A 32 3.77 0.09 -13.83
N ARG A 33 2.48 -0.15 -13.58
CA ARG A 33 1.47 -0.36 -14.63
C ARG A 33 1.34 0.85 -15.54
N THR A 34 1.19 2.01 -14.92
CA THR A 34 0.93 3.26 -15.64
C THR A 34 2.18 3.71 -16.38
N LEU A 35 3.35 3.72 -15.71
CA LEU A 35 4.59 4.16 -16.33
C LEU A 35 4.98 3.21 -17.47
N GLY A 36 4.90 1.89 -17.24
CA GLY A 36 5.19 0.88 -18.27
C GLY A 36 4.29 1.03 -19.50
N SER A 37 2.98 1.19 -19.31
CA SER A 37 2.03 1.37 -20.41
C SER A 37 2.25 2.66 -21.20
N LEU A 38 2.57 3.77 -20.52
CA LEU A 38 2.84 5.06 -21.16
C LEU A 38 4.15 5.01 -21.97
N LEU A 39 5.22 4.46 -21.39
CA LEU A 39 6.50 4.31 -22.07
C LEU A 39 6.39 3.36 -23.28
N GLN A 40 5.65 2.25 -23.15
CA GLN A 40 5.36 1.35 -24.26
C GLN A 40 4.58 2.04 -25.39
N SER A 41 3.75 3.01 -25.04
CA SER A 41 3.03 3.85 -26.01
C SER A 41 3.88 4.97 -26.61
N GLY A 42 5.17 5.04 -26.28
CA GLY A 42 6.11 6.06 -26.78
C GLY A 42 5.97 7.42 -26.12
N VAL A 43 5.28 7.51 -24.97
CA VAL A 43 5.17 8.77 -24.22
C VAL A 43 6.54 9.13 -23.64
N PRO A 44 7.02 10.39 -23.78
CA PRO A 44 8.30 10.80 -23.21
C PRO A 44 8.37 10.54 -21.69
N PRO A 45 9.52 10.10 -21.13
CA PRO A 45 9.63 9.69 -19.73
C PRO A 45 9.19 10.73 -18.71
N LEU A 46 9.58 12.00 -18.88
CA LEU A 46 9.18 13.10 -17.98
C LEU A 46 7.66 13.32 -18.00
N THR A 47 7.05 13.34 -19.19
CA THR A 47 5.59 13.45 -19.35
C THR A 47 4.88 12.25 -18.72
N ALA A 48 5.43 11.05 -18.91
CA ALA A 48 4.87 9.83 -18.34
C ALA A 48 4.93 9.86 -16.81
N LEU A 49 6.05 10.29 -16.21
CA LEU A 49 6.20 10.47 -14.77
C LEU A 49 5.22 11.50 -14.21
N GLN A 50 4.99 12.61 -14.92
CA GLN A 50 4.03 13.63 -14.50
C GLN A 50 2.59 13.09 -14.48
N ILE A 51 2.23 12.24 -15.44
CA ILE A 51 0.93 11.55 -15.46
C ILE A 51 0.84 10.56 -14.29
N VAL A 52 1.87 9.73 -14.12
CA VAL A 52 1.95 8.71 -13.07
C VAL A 52 1.82 9.35 -11.70
N ARG A 53 2.52 10.46 -11.44
CA ARG A 53 2.46 11.24 -10.21
C ARG A 53 1.04 11.57 -9.76
N ASN A 54 0.14 11.88 -10.70
CA ASN A 54 -1.26 12.16 -10.41
C ASN A 54 -2.12 10.90 -10.18
N ILE A 55 -1.66 9.74 -10.67
CA ILE A 55 -2.38 8.44 -10.60
C ILE A 55 -2.02 7.64 -9.35
N VAL A 56 -0.79 7.75 -8.82
CA VAL A 56 -0.35 6.90 -7.69
C VAL A 56 -1.17 7.13 -6.40
N ASN A 57 -1.91 8.25 -6.32
CA ASN A 57 -2.84 8.60 -5.25
C ASN A 57 -2.24 8.46 -3.84
N ASN A 58 -0.99 8.91 -3.68
CA ASN A 58 -0.25 8.94 -2.42
C ASN A 58 0.68 10.16 -2.44
N THR A 59 0.55 11.03 -1.43
CA THR A 59 1.28 12.30 -1.39
C THR A 59 2.80 12.12 -1.29
N LEU A 60 3.27 11.15 -0.50
CA LEU A 60 4.69 10.88 -0.29
C LEU A 60 5.36 10.29 -1.53
N ILE A 61 4.67 9.41 -2.25
CA ILE A 61 5.19 8.84 -3.50
C ILE A 61 5.15 9.89 -4.62
N ALA A 62 4.12 10.74 -4.66
CA ALA A 62 4.06 11.85 -5.59
C ALA A 62 5.23 12.83 -5.40
N GLU A 63 5.58 13.16 -4.16
CA GLU A 63 6.74 14.01 -3.83
C GLU A 63 8.07 13.37 -4.28
N VAL A 64 8.21 12.05 -4.12
CA VAL A 64 9.38 11.32 -4.61
C VAL A 64 9.48 11.37 -6.14
N ILE A 65 8.35 11.24 -6.84
CA ILE A 65 8.32 11.34 -8.30
C ILE A 65 8.62 12.78 -8.74
N ASP A 66 8.10 13.79 -8.04
CA ASP A 66 8.39 15.20 -8.30
C ASP A 66 9.91 15.45 -8.19
N ASN A 67 10.57 15.01 -7.11
CA ASN A 67 12.02 15.11 -6.96
C ASN A 67 12.79 14.31 -8.03
N ALA A 68 12.32 13.10 -8.36
CA ALA A 68 12.98 12.27 -9.37
C ALA A 68 12.91 12.90 -10.77
N MET A 69 11.82 13.60 -11.10
CA MET A 69 11.72 14.34 -12.37
C MET A 69 12.78 15.44 -12.46
N GLU A 70 13.01 16.19 -11.37
CA GLU A 70 14.05 17.23 -11.33
C GLU A 70 15.46 16.65 -11.55
N GLU A 71 15.76 15.50 -10.96
CA GLU A 71 17.06 14.85 -11.14
C GLU A 71 17.25 14.26 -12.55
N ILE A 72 16.18 13.71 -13.13
CA ILE A 72 16.20 13.19 -14.50
C ILE A 72 16.39 14.34 -15.50
N GLU A 73 15.78 15.51 -15.26
CA GLU A 73 16.04 16.72 -16.05
C GLU A 73 17.50 17.16 -15.96
N ALA A 74 18.15 16.95 -14.81
CA ALA A 74 19.59 17.18 -14.63
C ALA A 74 20.49 16.07 -15.22
N GLY A 75 19.92 15.00 -15.78
CA GLY A 75 20.63 13.91 -16.44
C GLY A 75 20.90 12.68 -15.57
N ALA A 76 20.30 12.59 -14.38
CA ALA A 76 20.35 11.37 -13.57
C ALA A 76 19.51 10.24 -14.18
N SER A 77 19.79 9.00 -13.79
CA SER A 77 18.97 7.85 -14.21
C SER A 77 17.69 7.74 -13.37
N LEU A 78 16.63 7.12 -13.91
CA LEU A 78 15.40 6.90 -13.16
C LEU A 78 15.64 6.03 -11.93
N ALA A 79 16.45 4.97 -12.05
CA ALA A 79 16.74 4.09 -10.92
C ALA A 79 17.46 4.83 -9.78
N THR A 80 18.46 5.64 -10.11
CA THR A 80 19.23 6.39 -9.11
C THR A 80 18.39 7.48 -8.44
N SER A 81 17.56 8.17 -9.22
CA SER A 81 16.68 9.22 -8.71
C SER A 81 15.62 8.68 -7.74
N LEU A 82 15.01 7.54 -8.07
CA LEU A 82 14.04 6.89 -7.18
C LEU A 82 14.68 6.23 -5.96
N ALA A 83 15.94 5.79 -6.05
CA ALA A 83 16.66 5.11 -4.97
C ALA A 83 16.94 6.01 -3.76
N GLN A 84 16.89 7.34 -3.93
CA GLN A 84 17.05 8.29 -2.82
C GLN A 84 15.90 8.22 -1.80
N SER A 85 14.77 7.64 -2.20
CA SER A 85 13.60 7.52 -1.35
C SER A 85 13.51 6.15 -0.69
N ARG A 86 13.23 6.17 0.62
CA ARG A 86 12.87 4.96 1.38
C ARG A 86 11.52 4.35 0.98
N TRP A 87 10.72 5.06 0.19
CA TRP A 87 9.38 4.64 -0.20
C TRP A 87 9.38 3.73 -1.43
N PHE A 88 10.47 3.71 -2.20
CA PHE A 88 10.65 2.76 -3.30
C PHE A 88 11.42 1.53 -2.81
N PRO A 89 10.80 0.34 -2.79
CA PRO A 89 11.47 -0.87 -2.33
C PRO A 89 12.67 -1.24 -3.22
N PRO A 90 13.73 -1.88 -2.68
CA PRO A 90 14.93 -2.22 -3.44
C PRO A 90 14.67 -3.04 -4.71
N ILE A 91 13.66 -3.93 -4.68
CA ILE A 91 13.28 -4.74 -5.85
C ILE A 91 12.79 -3.88 -7.01
N VAL A 92 12.05 -2.79 -6.73
CA VAL A 92 11.57 -1.87 -7.76
C VAL A 92 12.74 -1.14 -8.39
N ILE A 93 13.64 -0.60 -7.57
CA ILE A 93 14.85 0.09 -8.02
C ILE A 93 15.71 -0.82 -8.89
N GLN A 94 15.90 -2.07 -8.47
CA GLN A 94 16.70 -3.04 -9.21
C GLN A 94 16.09 -3.38 -10.56
N MET A 95 14.77 -3.60 -10.62
CA MET A 95 14.09 -3.90 -11.88
C MET A 95 14.14 -2.72 -12.85
N ILE A 96 13.97 -1.50 -12.35
CA ILE A 96 14.14 -0.27 -13.15
C ILE A 96 15.58 -0.16 -13.65
N SER A 97 16.57 -0.35 -12.78
CA SER A 97 17.98 -0.29 -13.16
C SER A 97 18.35 -1.31 -14.23
N VAL A 98 17.84 -2.54 -14.13
CA VAL A 98 18.04 -3.58 -15.15
C VAL A 98 17.36 -3.18 -16.46
N GLY A 99 16.13 -2.66 -16.39
CA GLY A 99 15.38 -2.20 -17.56
C GLY A 99 16.04 -1.01 -18.27
N GLU A 100 16.58 -0.04 -17.53
CA GLU A 100 17.33 1.09 -18.08
C GLU A 100 18.62 0.61 -18.78
N GLN A 101 19.36 -0.31 -18.17
CA GLN A 101 20.61 -0.85 -18.74
C GLN A 101 20.37 -1.72 -19.97
N SER A 102 19.29 -2.49 -19.98
CA SER A 102 18.96 -3.40 -21.09
C SER A 102 18.10 -2.76 -22.19
N GLY A 103 17.64 -1.51 -22.00
CA GLY A 103 16.68 -0.87 -22.88
C GLY A 103 15.31 -1.55 -22.91
N GLU A 104 14.95 -2.29 -21.85
CA GLU A 104 13.64 -2.97 -21.70
C GLU A 104 12.88 -2.42 -20.47
N LEU A 105 12.90 -1.09 -20.27
CA LEU A 105 12.33 -0.46 -19.08
C LEU A 105 10.82 -0.70 -18.96
N GLU A 106 10.09 -0.65 -20.07
CA GLU A 106 8.64 -0.87 -20.15
C GLU A 106 8.27 -2.25 -19.58
N LYS A 107 8.99 -3.28 -20.04
CA LYS A 107 8.80 -4.67 -19.65
C LYS A 107 9.14 -4.92 -18.19
N MET A 108 10.16 -4.24 -17.66
CA MET A 108 10.50 -4.35 -16.24
C MET A 108 9.47 -3.64 -15.35
N LEU A 109 8.93 -2.50 -15.78
CA LEU A 109 7.86 -1.80 -15.07
C LEU A 109 6.55 -2.60 -15.05
N ASP A 110 6.21 -3.29 -16.14
CA ASP A 110 5.07 -4.22 -16.17
C ASP A 110 5.27 -5.39 -15.20
N LYS A 111 6.48 -5.95 -15.12
CA LYS A 111 6.78 -6.98 -14.12
C LYS A 111 6.68 -6.44 -12.69
N VAL A 112 7.10 -5.21 -12.43
CA VAL A 112 6.89 -4.55 -11.12
C VAL A 112 5.39 -4.50 -10.84
N ALA A 113 4.57 -4.07 -11.80
CA ALA A 113 3.12 -4.03 -11.65
C ALA A 113 2.54 -5.39 -11.27
N GLU A 114 2.87 -6.45 -12.02
CA GLU A 114 2.37 -7.80 -11.78
C GLU A 114 2.75 -8.34 -10.40
N VAL A 115 4.00 -8.13 -9.97
CA VAL A 115 4.45 -8.57 -8.64
C VAL A 115 3.63 -7.89 -7.55
N TYR A 116 3.48 -6.57 -7.61
CA TYR A 116 2.76 -5.82 -6.58
C TYR A 116 1.23 -5.99 -6.64
N GLU A 117 0.65 -6.24 -7.82
CA GLU A 117 -0.76 -6.63 -7.97
C GLU A 117 -1.02 -7.95 -7.25
N ARG A 118 -0.22 -8.98 -7.54
CA ARG A 118 -0.33 -10.30 -6.88
C ARG A 118 -0.14 -10.22 -5.37
N GLU A 119 0.86 -9.47 -4.91
CA GLU A 119 1.10 -9.31 -3.48
C GLU A 119 -0.03 -8.55 -2.77
N THR A 120 -0.62 -7.55 -3.44
CA THR A 120 -1.77 -6.80 -2.92
C THR A 120 -2.98 -7.71 -2.82
N GLU A 121 -3.29 -8.46 -3.88
CA GLU A 121 -4.41 -9.40 -3.91
C GLU A 121 -4.27 -10.48 -2.84
N ALA A 122 -3.09 -11.10 -2.72
CA ALA A 122 -2.80 -12.09 -1.69
C ALA A 122 -3.02 -11.51 -0.27
N LYS A 123 -2.63 -10.26 -0.05
CA LYS A 123 -2.82 -9.60 1.25
C LYS A 123 -4.29 -9.29 1.53
N ILE A 124 -5.05 -8.87 0.52
CA ILE A 124 -6.49 -8.65 0.62
C ILE A 124 -7.19 -9.97 0.95
N MET A 125 -6.89 -11.05 0.24
CA MET A 125 -7.46 -12.38 0.52
C MET A 125 -7.16 -12.85 1.95
N ALA A 126 -5.93 -12.67 2.42
CA ALA A 126 -5.56 -13.00 3.79
C ALA A 126 -6.30 -12.16 4.85
N MET A 127 -6.58 -10.88 4.56
CA MET A 127 -7.40 -10.06 5.47
C MET A 127 -8.86 -10.50 5.47
N THR A 128 -9.41 -10.83 4.30
CA THR A 128 -10.79 -11.32 4.19
C THR A 128 -10.96 -12.66 4.91
N SER A 129 -9.98 -13.58 4.86
CA SER A 129 -10.05 -14.84 5.59
C SER A 129 -9.97 -14.68 7.11
N MET A 130 -9.33 -13.61 7.60
CA MET A 130 -9.32 -13.28 9.04
C MET A 130 -10.68 -12.78 9.56
N LEU A 131 -11.63 -12.43 8.70
CA LEU A 131 -12.96 -12.00 9.13
C LEU A 131 -13.72 -13.11 9.83
N GLU A 132 -13.59 -14.37 9.40
CA GLU A 132 -14.29 -15.51 9.99
C GLU A 132 -13.89 -15.74 11.47
N PRO A 133 -12.59 -15.86 11.82
CA PRO A 133 -12.16 -15.93 13.23
C PRO A 133 -12.63 -14.75 14.08
N VAL A 134 -12.63 -13.54 13.53
CA VAL A 134 -13.08 -12.33 14.24
C VAL A 134 -14.58 -12.43 14.54
N MET A 135 -15.40 -12.87 13.59
CA MET A 135 -16.84 -13.08 13.79
C MET A 135 -17.13 -14.10 14.89
N ILE A 136 -16.39 -15.22 14.93
CA ILE A 136 -16.52 -16.23 16.00
C ILE A 136 -16.15 -15.64 17.36
N LEU A 137 -15.07 -14.86 17.43
CA LEU A 137 -14.63 -14.24 18.68
C LEU A 137 -15.68 -13.23 19.20
N VAL A 138 -16.21 -12.38 18.32
CA VAL A 138 -17.30 -11.46 18.65
C VAL A 138 -18.53 -12.22 19.15
N MET A 139 -18.92 -13.31 18.47
CA MET A 139 -20.03 -14.15 18.90
C MET A 139 -19.79 -14.75 20.30
N GLY A 140 -18.58 -15.24 20.56
CA GLY A 140 -18.19 -15.78 21.86
C GLY A 140 -18.28 -14.74 22.98
N VAL A 141 -17.85 -13.51 22.72
CA VAL A 141 -17.96 -12.39 23.67
C VAL A 141 -19.43 -12.05 23.95
N VAL A 142 -20.27 -11.98 22.92
CA VAL A 142 -21.71 -11.70 23.06
C VAL A 142 -22.40 -12.79 23.89
N VAL A 143 -22.17 -14.07 23.56
CA VAL A 143 -22.75 -15.20 24.29
C VAL A 143 -22.25 -15.23 25.73
N GLY A 144 -20.95 -15.05 25.95
CA GLY A 144 -20.35 -14.99 27.28
C GLY A 144 -20.95 -13.86 28.13
N PHE A 145 -21.14 -12.68 27.54
CA PHE A 145 -21.77 -11.54 28.21
C PHE A 145 -23.21 -11.86 28.64
N ILE A 146 -24.00 -12.51 27.77
CA ILE A 146 -25.38 -12.94 28.09
C ILE A 146 -25.37 -13.93 29.25
N VAL A 147 -24.51 -14.94 29.21
CA VAL A 147 -24.40 -15.97 30.27
C VAL A 147 -24.06 -15.35 31.62
N ILE A 148 -23.05 -14.48 31.67
CA ILE A 148 -22.65 -13.78 32.91
C ILE A 148 -23.81 -12.92 33.44
N SER A 149 -24.50 -12.19 32.56
CA SER A 149 -25.63 -11.34 32.92
C SER A 149 -26.80 -12.12 33.55
N ILE A 150 -26.99 -13.38 33.16
CA ILE A 150 -28.04 -14.26 33.70
C ILE A 150 -27.58 -14.99 34.97
N LEU A 151 -26.35 -15.50 35.00
CA LEU A 151 -25.85 -16.31 36.11
C LEU A 151 -25.59 -15.50 37.38
N LEU A 152 -25.08 -14.26 37.27
CA LEU A 152 -24.77 -13.43 38.43
C LEU A 152 -25.99 -13.21 39.35
N PRO A 153 -27.18 -12.75 38.87
CA PRO A 153 -28.37 -12.62 39.71
C PRO A 153 -28.82 -13.94 40.36
N ILE A 154 -28.68 -15.07 39.67
CA ILE A 154 -29.05 -16.38 40.20
C ILE A 154 -28.13 -16.77 41.36
N PHE A 155 -26.83 -16.51 41.25
CA PHE A 155 -25.88 -16.75 42.32
C PHE A 155 -26.16 -15.88 43.54
N GLU A 156 -26.46 -14.59 43.35
CA GLU A 156 -26.84 -13.67 44.42
C GLU A 156 -28.13 -14.13 45.13
N MET A 157 -29.15 -14.54 44.36
CA MET A 157 -30.42 -15.02 44.93
C MET A 157 -30.25 -16.31 45.73
N ASN A 158 -29.38 -17.23 45.31
CA ASN A 158 -29.11 -18.46 46.06
C ASN A 158 -28.36 -18.18 47.39
N GLN A 159 -27.45 -17.20 47.40
CA GLN A 159 -26.76 -16.79 48.63
C GLN A 159 -27.68 -16.12 49.65
N MET A 160 -28.74 -15.43 49.22
CA MET A 160 -29.75 -14.86 50.11
C MET A 160 -30.64 -15.91 50.79
N ILE A 161 -30.75 -17.11 50.21
CA ILE A 161 -31.62 -18.19 50.71
C ILE A 161 -30.89 -19.10 51.72
N ARG A 162 -29.55 -19.04 51.78
CA ARG A 162 -28.73 -19.73 52.80
C ARG A 162 -28.45 -18.83 53.99
#